data_AF-A0A2V8V875-F1
#
_entry.id   AF-A0A2V8V875-F1
#
_cell.length_a   1.000
_cell.length_b   1.000
_cell.length_c   1.000
_cell.angle_alpha   90.00
_cell.angle_beta   90.00
_cell.angle_gamma   90.00
#
_symmetry.space_group_name_H-M   'P 1'
#
loop_
_entity.id
_entity.type
_entity.pdbx_description
1 polymer ?
#
loop_
_entity_poly.entity_id
_entity_poly.type
_entity_poly.pdbx_seq_one_letter_code
_entity_poly.pdbx_strand_id
1 'polypeptide(L)'
;MGCELWRQLQLDRFWSGKLPRGREGVAWPQVLELLVVNRLIDPGSEFHLHRQWFDHSARDVLLGQDFAVAEKDRLYRCLDRVLEHQQDLFVHLQQRWKDLFDAEFDLLLYDLTSTYVEGEAEQNPKARYGYSRDKRPDCKPVVIALIVTPAGLPLAYEVMAGNTSEKTTWRGFLDRIENLYGKARRMWLMDRGIPTEALLPT
;
A
#
# COMPACT_ATOMS: atom_id res chain seq x y z
N MET A 1 18.67 7.50 6.55
CA MET A 1 17.86 6.38 7.05
C MET A 1 16.95 5.80 5.97
N GLY A 2 16.05 6.58 5.35
CA GLY A 2 15.12 6.07 4.32
C GLY A 2 15.78 5.36 3.12
N CYS A 3 16.83 5.94 2.53
CA CYS A 3 17.54 5.34 1.38
C CYS A 3 18.28 4.04 1.73
N GLU A 4 18.67 3.88 3.00
CA GLU A 4 19.32 2.65 3.47
C GLU A 4 18.27 1.54 3.62
N LEU A 5 17.12 1.84 4.25
CA LEU A 5 16.01 0.90 4.35
C LEU A 5 15.53 0.44 2.97
N TRP A 6 15.42 1.37 2.00
CA TRP A 6 15.08 1.07 0.61
C TRP A 6 16.00 0.00 -0.01
N ARG A 7 17.32 0.11 0.23
CA ARG A 7 18.33 -0.85 -0.26
C ARG A 7 18.32 -2.16 0.53
N GLN A 8 18.13 -2.13 1.85
CA GLN A 8 18.03 -3.36 2.67
C GLN A 8 16.80 -4.19 2.32
N LEU A 9 15.71 -3.52 1.94
CA LEU A 9 14.50 -4.16 1.38
C LEU A 9 14.66 -4.52 -0.10
N GLN A 10 15.80 -4.23 -0.72
CA GLN A 10 16.10 -4.52 -2.13
C GLN A 10 15.08 -3.92 -3.11
N LEU A 11 14.44 -2.81 -2.73
CA LEU A 11 13.42 -2.14 -3.54
C LEU A 11 14.04 -1.47 -4.77
N ASP A 12 15.31 -1.05 -4.67
CA ASP A 12 16.09 -0.54 -5.81
C ASP A 12 16.16 -1.57 -6.95
N ARG A 13 16.48 -2.82 -6.63
CA ARG A 13 16.60 -3.90 -7.62
C ARG A 13 15.23 -4.34 -8.13
N PHE A 14 14.28 -4.52 -7.22
CA PHE A 14 12.92 -4.92 -7.55
C PHE A 14 12.27 -3.94 -8.55
N TRP A 15 12.29 -2.65 -8.22
CA TRP A 15 11.65 -1.62 -9.06
C TRP A 15 12.43 -1.33 -10.34
N SER A 16 13.76 -1.46 -10.35
CA SER A 16 14.52 -1.35 -11.60
C SER A 16 14.14 -2.43 -12.62
N GLY A 17 13.74 -3.62 -12.15
CA GLY A 17 13.24 -4.70 -13.01
C GLY A 17 11.79 -4.49 -13.46
N LYS A 18 10.93 -3.95 -12.60
CA LYS A 18 9.49 -3.75 -12.89
C LYS A 18 9.20 -2.48 -13.67
N LEU A 19 9.96 -1.42 -13.43
CA LEU A 19 9.82 -0.10 -14.05
C LEU A 19 11.10 0.23 -14.82
N PRO A 20 11.37 -0.47 -15.94
CA PRO A 20 12.59 -0.27 -16.71
C PRO A 20 12.69 1.17 -17.22
N ARG A 21 13.92 1.64 -17.43
CA ARG A 21 14.18 2.97 -17.98
C ARG A 21 13.56 3.08 -19.37
N GLY A 22 12.64 4.03 -19.53
CA GLY A 22 12.12 4.45 -20.83
C GLY A 22 13.05 5.43 -21.52
N ARG A 23 12.50 6.21 -22.47
CA ARG A 23 13.21 7.33 -23.12
C ARG A 23 13.30 8.59 -22.24
N GLU A 24 12.81 8.52 -21.01
CA GLU A 24 12.71 9.65 -20.10
C GLU A 24 14.07 9.90 -19.43
N GLY A 25 14.39 11.17 -19.15
CA GLY A 25 15.64 11.55 -18.48
C GLY A 25 15.73 11.08 -17.03
N VAL A 26 14.58 10.82 -16.38
CA VAL A 26 14.49 10.39 -14.98
C VAL A 26 13.89 8.99 -14.91
N ALA A 27 14.54 8.09 -14.17
CA ALA A 27 14.06 6.72 -14.00
C ALA A 27 12.92 6.65 -12.95
N TRP A 28 11.85 5.92 -13.26
CA TRP A 28 10.71 5.72 -12.34
C TRP A 28 11.09 5.18 -10.96
N PRO A 29 12.05 4.25 -10.80
CA PRO A 29 12.48 3.81 -9.47
C PRO A 29 13.02 4.95 -8.59
N GLN A 30 13.66 5.98 -9.16
CA GLN A 30 14.16 7.14 -8.41
C GLN A 30 13.02 8.04 -7.93
N VAL A 31 11.98 8.21 -8.78
CA VAL A 31 10.75 8.92 -8.41
C VAL A 31 10.05 8.18 -7.26
N LEU A 32 9.97 6.86 -7.33
CA LEU A 32 9.34 6.06 -6.29
C LEU A 32 10.14 6.08 -4.99
N GLU A 33 11.46 5.98 -5.06
CA GLU A 33 12.31 6.13 -3.88
C GLU A 33 12.10 7.50 -3.23
N LEU A 34 12.00 8.58 -4.03
CA LEU A 34 11.69 9.91 -3.53
C LEU A 34 10.35 9.95 -2.77
N LEU A 35 9.29 9.41 -3.36
CA LEU A 35 7.96 9.34 -2.75
C LEU A 35 7.97 8.57 -1.43
N VAL A 36 8.61 7.40 -1.41
CA VAL A 36 8.67 6.54 -0.21
C VAL A 36 9.52 7.18 0.88
N VAL A 37 10.68 7.74 0.54
CA VAL A 37 11.55 8.42 1.51
C VAL A 37 10.87 9.66 2.08
N ASN A 38 10.17 10.46 1.25
CA ASN A 38 9.37 11.58 1.75
C ASN A 38 8.30 11.09 2.72
N ARG A 39 7.53 10.05 2.36
CA ARG A 39 6.46 9.51 3.22
C ARG A 39 6.96 9.01 4.58
N LEU A 40 8.20 8.53 4.65
CA LEU A 40 8.83 8.06 5.88
C LEU A 40 9.38 9.18 6.77
N ILE A 41 9.78 10.31 6.18
CA ILE A 41 10.48 11.39 6.90
C ILE A 41 9.53 12.54 7.24
N ASP A 42 8.75 12.99 6.26
CA ASP A 42 7.84 14.13 6.38
C ASP A 42 6.57 13.86 5.56
N PRO A 43 5.66 13.04 6.09
CA PRO A 43 4.48 12.60 5.36
C PRO A 43 3.58 13.78 5.01
N GLY A 44 3.44 14.03 3.71
CA GLY A 44 2.59 15.08 3.17
C GLY A 44 1.94 14.66 1.85
N SER A 45 1.35 15.63 1.15
CA SER A 45 0.88 15.43 -0.21
C SER A 45 2.04 15.46 -1.21
N GLU A 46 1.89 14.78 -2.35
CA GLU A 46 2.84 14.85 -3.46
C GLU A 46 3.01 16.29 -3.96
N PHE A 47 1.98 17.12 -3.80
CA PHE A 47 2.06 18.55 -4.10
C PHE A 47 2.95 19.32 -3.12
N HIS A 48 2.88 19.02 -1.82
CA HIS A 48 3.81 19.59 -0.84
C HIS A 48 5.25 19.12 -1.10
N LEU A 49 5.43 17.84 -1.45
CA LEU A 49 6.72 17.29 -1.86
C LEU A 49 7.32 18.10 -3.01
N HIS A 50 6.55 18.24 -4.10
CA HIS A 50 6.91 18.98 -5.30
C HIS A 50 7.23 20.45 -5.03
N ARG A 51 6.41 21.14 -4.23
CA ARG A 51 6.49 22.59 -4.08
C ARG A 51 7.48 23.07 -3.02
N GLN A 52 7.74 22.25 -2.00
CA GLN A 52 8.48 22.68 -0.82
C GLN A 52 9.52 21.65 -0.39
N TRP A 53 9.12 20.41 -0.13
CA TRP A 53 10.02 19.47 0.56
C TRP A 53 11.27 19.13 -0.25
N PHE A 54 11.16 18.95 -1.57
CA PHE A 54 12.30 18.58 -2.40
C PHE A 54 13.45 19.60 -2.31
N ASP A 55 13.14 20.88 -2.51
CA ASP A 55 14.12 21.98 -2.47
C ASP A 55 14.74 22.19 -1.07
N HIS A 56 14.04 21.77 -0.02
CA HIS A 56 14.51 21.85 1.37
C HIS A 56 15.15 20.54 1.85
N SER A 57 15.41 19.59 0.94
CA SER A 57 16.01 18.30 1.23
C SER A 57 17.28 18.08 0.39
N ALA A 58 18.15 17.16 0.82
CA ALA A 58 19.33 16.77 0.04
C ALA A 58 19.03 15.67 -1.01
N ARG A 59 17.78 15.57 -1.49
CA ARG A 59 17.37 14.45 -2.35
C ARG A 59 17.90 14.55 -3.77
N ASP A 60 18.11 15.76 -4.28
CA ASP A 60 18.80 16.03 -5.54
C ASP A 60 20.20 15.38 -5.57
N VAL A 61 21.00 15.61 -4.52
CA VAL A 61 22.35 15.05 -4.36
C VAL A 61 22.30 13.54 -4.19
N LEU A 62 21.40 13.04 -3.32
CA LEU A 62 21.32 11.60 -3.02
C LEU A 62 20.82 10.77 -4.20
N LEU A 63 19.94 11.33 -5.04
CA LEU A 63 19.44 10.67 -6.24
C LEU A 63 20.31 10.92 -7.47
N GLY A 64 21.18 11.94 -7.43
CA GLY A 64 21.91 12.42 -8.61
C GLY A 64 20.96 12.91 -9.69
N GLN A 65 19.91 13.64 -9.31
CA GLN A 65 18.86 14.15 -10.20
C GLN A 65 18.57 15.62 -9.89
N ASP A 66 18.13 16.37 -10.90
CA ASP A 66 17.58 17.71 -10.71
C ASP A 66 16.09 17.64 -10.31
N PHE A 67 15.44 18.80 -10.27
CA PHE A 67 14.02 18.92 -9.93
C PHE A 67 13.07 18.10 -10.82
N ALA A 68 13.50 17.64 -12.00
CA ALA A 68 12.66 16.83 -12.89
C ALA A 68 12.13 15.55 -12.22
N VAL A 69 12.84 15.00 -11.22
CA VAL A 69 12.39 13.85 -10.44
C VAL A 69 11.19 14.15 -9.54
N ALA A 70 11.06 15.41 -9.12
CA ALA A 70 10.01 15.89 -8.23
C ALA A 70 8.87 16.61 -8.96
N GLU A 71 8.85 16.61 -10.29
CA GLU A 71 7.75 17.19 -11.08
C GLU A 71 6.40 16.59 -10.69
N LYS A 72 5.41 17.44 -10.44
CA LYS A 72 4.07 17.06 -9.97
C LYS A 72 3.46 15.89 -10.77
N ASP A 73 3.39 16.03 -12.09
CA ASP A 73 2.79 15.02 -12.96
C ASP A 73 3.56 13.70 -12.92
N ARG A 74 4.88 13.76 -12.73
CA ARG A 74 5.74 12.59 -12.59
C ARG A 74 5.44 11.86 -11.29
N LEU A 75 5.29 12.59 -10.17
CA LEU A 75 4.93 12.00 -8.88
C LEU A 75 3.61 11.22 -8.97
N TYR A 76 2.55 11.84 -9.52
CA TYR A 76 1.25 11.18 -9.65
C TYR A 76 1.28 9.98 -10.61
N ARG A 77 1.88 10.13 -11.81
CA ARG A 77 1.99 9.02 -12.76
C ARG A 77 2.87 7.87 -12.27
N CYS A 78 3.74 8.12 -11.29
CA CYS A 78 4.51 7.05 -10.65
C CYS A 78 3.59 6.11 -9.87
N LEU A 79 2.57 6.64 -9.19
CA LEU A 79 1.64 5.85 -8.38
C LEU A 79 0.80 4.91 -9.25
N ASP A 80 0.33 5.38 -10.41
CA ASP A 80 -0.43 4.55 -11.36
C ASP A 80 0.38 3.35 -11.84
N ARG A 81 1.67 3.55 -12.14
CA ARG A 81 2.58 2.48 -12.58
C ARG A 81 2.87 1.46 -11.48
N VAL A 82 2.95 1.91 -10.22
CA VAL A 82 3.21 1.03 -9.08
C VAL A 82 2.02 0.11 -8.81
N LEU A 83 0.80 0.59 -9.05
CA LEU A 83 -0.43 -0.15 -8.77
C LEU A 83 -0.49 -1.48 -9.52
N GLU A 84 -0.02 -1.53 -10.77
CA GLU A 84 0.04 -2.75 -11.59
C GLU A 84 0.90 -3.86 -10.97
N HIS A 85 1.86 -3.50 -10.11
CA HIS A 85 2.82 -4.42 -9.50
C HIS A 85 2.54 -4.68 -8.01
N GLN A 86 1.36 -4.30 -7.50
CA GLN A 86 1.00 -4.43 -6.08
C GLN A 86 1.25 -5.86 -5.55
N GLN A 87 0.75 -6.88 -6.25
CA GLN A 87 0.88 -8.26 -5.83
C GLN A 87 2.35 -8.72 -5.80
N ASP A 88 3.12 -8.40 -6.83
CA ASP A 88 4.54 -8.74 -6.91
C ASP A 88 5.35 -8.08 -5.79
N LEU A 89 5.00 -6.83 -5.44
CA LEU A 89 5.63 -6.11 -4.33
C LEU A 89 5.38 -6.81 -3.00
N PHE A 90 4.16 -7.27 -2.74
CA PHE A 90 3.86 -8.00 -1.51
C PHE A 90 4.61 -9.33 -1.41
N VAL A 91 4.71 -10.08 -2.51
CA VAL A 91 5.50 -11.31 -2.56
C VAL A 91 6.98 -11.01 -2.29
N HIS A 92 7.53 -9.96 -2.89
CA HIS A 92 8.90 -9.51 -2.65
C HIS A 92 9.12 -9.15 -1.18
N LEU A 93 8.28 -8.28 -0.61
CA LEU A 93 8.40 -7.84 0.78
C LEU A 93 8.25 -9.01 1.76
N GLN A 94 7.36 -9.96 1.49
CA GLN A 94 7.23 -11.17 2.31
C GLN A 94 8.54 -11.96 2.39
N GLN A 95 9.23 -12.15 1.26
CA GLN A 95 10.53 -12.81 1.28
C GLN A 95 11.56 -11.99 2.05
N ARG A 96 11.56 -10.67 1.91
CA ARG A 96 12.41 -9.79 2.73
C ARG A 96 12.12 -9.92 4.21
N TRP A 97 10.86 -10.06 4.61
CA TRP A 97 10.46 -10.28 6.00
C TRP A 97 11.02 -11.60 6.54
N LYS A 98 10.96 -12.69 5.76
CA LYS A 98 11.58 -13.97 6.12
C LYS A 98 13.09 -13.84 6.28
N ASP A 99 13.75 -13.27 5.28
CA ASP A 99 15.22 -13.16 5.26
C ASP A 99 15.76 -12.28 6.38
N LEU A 100 15.06 -11.19 6.73
CA LEU A 100 15.53 -10.18 7.68
C LEU A 100 15.10 -10.45 9.11
N PHE A 101 13.93 -11.07 9.32
CA PHE A 101 13.30 -11.17 10.63
C PHE A 101 12.89 -12.60 11.01
N ASP A 102 13.19 -13.60 10.17
CA ASP A 102 12.71 -14.98 10.34
C ASP A 102 11.17 -15.02 10.53
N ALA A 103 10.48 -14.16 9.79
CA ALA A 103 9.05 -13.95 9.97
C ALA A 103 8.25 -15.21 9.61
N GLU A 104 7.44 -15.68 10.55
CA GLU A 104 6.43 -16.72 10.33
C GLU A 104 5.07 -16.08 9.96
N PHE A 105 4.28 -16.78 9.14
CA PHE A 105 2.98 -16.30 8.63
C PHE A 105 1.82 -17.20 9.06
N ASP A 106 1.98 -17.82 10.23
CA ASP A 106 1.06 -18.80 10.81
C ASP A 106 -0.06 -18.14 11.62
N LEU A 107 0.17 -16.95 12.16
CA LEU A 107 -0.87 -16.13 12.79
C LEU A 107 -1.02 -14.83 12.00
N LEU A 108 -2.22 -14.57 11.50
CA LEU A 108 -2.52 -13.39 10.70
C LEU A 108 -3.54 -12.51 11.41
N LEU A 109 -3.18 -11.25 11.62
CA LEU A 109 -4.09 -10.23 12.14
C LEU A 109 -4.81 -9.61 10.95
N TYR A 110 -6.14 -9.65 11.00
CA TYR A 110 -6.99 -9.00 10.03
C TYR A 110 -7.66 -7.78 10.66
N ASP A 111 -7.41 -6.62 10.07
CA ASP A 111 -8.03 -5.36 10.47
C ASP A 111 -8.82 -4.74 9.33
N LEU A 112 -9.94 -4.12 9.70
CA LEU A 112 -10.79 -3.34 8.80
C LEU A 112 -10.78 -1.90 9.28
N THR A 113 -10.14 -1.05 8.48
CA THR A 113 -10.22 0.40 8.65
C THR A 113 -11.03 1.02 7.52
N SER A 114 -11.57 2.20 7.74
CA SER A 114 -12.26 2.96 6.70
C SER A 114 -11.68 4.36 6.61
N THR A 115 -11.76 4.92 5.42
CA THR A 115 -11.51 6.34 5.18
C THR A 115 -12.59 6.86 4.24
N TYR A 116 -12.58 8.14 3.91
CA TYR A 116 -13.58 8.75 3.05
C TYR A 116 -12.95 9.73 2.08
N VAL A 117 -13.63 9.92 0.94
CA VAL A 117 -13.26 10.91 -0.06
C VAL A 117 -14.19 12.11 0.07
N GLU A 118 -13.61 13.31 0.03
CA GLU A 118 -14.34 14.57 -0.06
C GLU A 118 -14.52 15.00 -1.52
N GLY A 119 -15.64 15.67 -1.82
CA GLY A 119 -16.04 16.05 -3.18
C GLY A 119 -16.76 14.94 -3.94
N GLU A 120 -16.89 15.12 -5.26
CA GLU A 120 -17.78 14.26 -6.07
C GLU A 120 -17.21 12.87 -6.37
N ALA A 121 -15.88 12.70 -6.40
CA ALA A 121 -15.23 11.40 -6.63
C ALA A 121 -15.80 10.59 -7.83
N GLU A 122 -16.26 11.26 -8.88
CA GLU A 122 -17.01 10.63 -9.99
C GLU A 122 -16.22 9.52 -10.70
N GLN A 123 -14.89 9.68 -10.75
CA GLN A 123 -13.98 8.75 -11.38
C GLN A 123 -13.54 7.61 -10.46
N ASN A 124 -13.92 7.62 -9.18
CA ASN A 124 -13.58 6.55 -8.24
C ASN A 124 -14.77 5.60 -8.07
N PRO A 125 -14.73 4.38 -8.65
CA PRO A 125 -15.82 3.42 -8.52
C PRO A 125 -16.00 2.88 -7.10
N LYS A 126 -14.98 2.98 -6.23
CA LYS A 126 -15.01 2.50 -4.84
C LYS A 126 -15.58 3.53 -3.86
N ALA A 127 -15.51 4.82 -4.20
CA ALA A 127 -16.12 5.87 -3.40
C ALA A 127 -17.64 5.84 -3.58
N ARG A 128 -18.34 5.19 -2.65
CA ARG A 128 -19.80 5.03 -2.67
C ARG A 128 -20.36 5.31 -1.30
N TYR A 129 -21.50 6.01 -1.24
CA TYR A 129 -22.22 6.25 0.00
C TYR A 129 -22.57 4.92 0.68
N GLY A 130 -22.34 4.86 1.98
CA GLY A 130 -22.48 3.67 2.80
C GLY A 130 -22.34 4.02 4.27
N TYR A 131 -22.21 2.98 5.10
CA TYR A 131 -21.99 3.18 6.53
C TYR A 131 -20.64 3.87 6.78
N SER A 132 -20.66 4.99 7.50
CA SER A 132 -19.46 5.78 7.82
C SER A 132 -19.09 5.60 9.29
N ARG A 133 -17.99 4.87 9.54
CA ARG A 133 -17.45 4.70 10.90
C ARG A 133 -16.95 6.03 11.49
N ASP A 134 -16.53 6.96 10.63
CA ASP A 134 -16.02 8.29 10.99
C ASP A 134 -17.12 9.34 11.20
N LYS A 135 -18.40 8.94 11.18
CA LYS A 135 -19.57 9.83 11.34
C LYS A 135 -19.61 10.97 10.30
N ARG A 136 -19.14 10.70 9.08
CA ARG A 136 -19.21 11.59 7.90
C ARG A 136 -20.20 11.05 6.86
N PRO A 137 -21.52 11.20 7.08
CA PRO A 137 -22.54 10.72 6.13
C PRO A 137 -22.57 11.53 4.83
N ASP A 138 -21.98 12.72 4.84
CA ASP A 138 -21.79 13.62 3.70
C ASP A 138 -20.70 13.13 2.72
N CYS A 139 -19.80 12.27 3.18
CA CYS A 139 -18.68 11.77 2.38
C CYS A 139 -18.92 10.35 1.85
N LYS A 140 -18.15 9.98 0.82
CA LYS A 140 -18.18 8.65 0.20
C LYS A 140 -17.09 7.78 0.84
N PRO A 141 -17.45 6.80 1.71
CA PRO A 141 -16.46 5.94 2.35
C PRO A 141 -15.77 5.00 1.37
N VAL A 142 -14.61 4.52 1.80
CA VAL A 142 -13.81 3.45 1.21
C VAL A 142 -13.29 2.59 2.36
N VAL A 143 -13.39 1.28 2.24
CA VAL A 143 -12.92 0.33 3.27
C VAL A 143 -11.57 -0.21 2.87
N ILE A 144 -10.65 -0.34 3.83
CA ILE A 144 -9.33 -0.92 3.65
C ILE A 144 -9.21 -2.12 4.60
N ALA A 145 -9.08 -3.29 3.99
CA ALA A 145 -8.71 -4.52 4.67
C ALA A 145 -7.20 -4.63 4.70
N LEU A 146 -6.62 -4.89 5.87
CA LEU A 146 -5.19 -5.07 6.05
C LEU A 146 -4.90 -6.41 6.73
N ILE A 147 -3.90 -7.11 6.22
CA ILE A 147 -3.35 -8.32 6.85
C ILE A 147 -1.92 -8.04 7.26
N VAL A 148 -1.64 -8.26 8.54
CA VAL A 148 -0.30 -8.15 9.11
C VAL A 148 0.08 -9.41 9.88
N THR A 149 1.39 -9.64 10.01
CA THR A 149 1.94 -10.59 10.98
C THR A 149 1.77 -10.06 12.41
N PRO A 150 1.98 -10.87 13.46
CA PRO A 150 1.93 -10.40 14.84
C PRO A 150 3.02 -9.37 15.16
N ALA A 151 4.11 -9.37 14.38
CA ALA A 151 5.16 -8.35 14.43
C ALA A 151 4.79 -7.04 13.71
N GLY A 152 3.58 -6.93 13.15
CA GLY A 152 3.10 -5.75 12.43
C GLY A 152 3.61 -5.64 10.98
N LEU A 153 4.15 -6.71 10.39
CA LEU A 153 4.63 -6.69 9.02
C LEU A 153 3.48 -6.88 8.03
N PRO A 154 3.26 -5.96 7.07
CA PRO A 154 2.15 -6.07 6.13
C PRO A 154 2.38 -7.16 5.10
N LEU A 155 1.34 -7.97 4.88
CA LEU A 155 1.35 -9.07 3.92
C LEU A 155 0.48 -8.81 2.71
N ALA A 156 -0.65 -8.14 2.92
CA ALA A 156 -1.57 -7.75 1.86
C ALA A 156 -2.52 -6.67 2.38
N TYR A 157 -3.05 -5.87 1.46
CA TYR A 157 -4.24 -5.07 1.72
C TYR A 157 -5.20 -5.15 0.54
N GLU A 158 -6.46 -4.84 0.81
CA GLU A 158 -7.46 -4.62 -0.23
C GLU A 158 -8.29 -3.37 0.05
N VAL A 159 -8.47 -2.57 -0.99
CA VAL A 159 -9.37 -1.40 -0.95
C VAL A 159 -10.70 -1.78 -1.58
N MET A 160 -11.77 -1.69 -0.79
CA MET A 160 -13.14 -2.07 -1.13
C MET A 160 -14.07 -0.86 -1.14
N ALA A 161 -15.22 -0.97 -1.82
CA ALA A 161 -16.18 0.12 -1.86
C ALA A 161 -16.80 0.37 -0.47
N GLY A 162 -17.08 1.63 -0.12
CA GLY A 162 -17.62 2.00 1.20
C GLY A 162 -18.97 1.37 1.60
N ASN A 163 -19.74 0.92 0.61
CA ASN A 163 -21.01 0.20 0.80
C ASN A 163 -20.86 -1.32 0.77
N THR A 164 -19.62 -1.82 0.82
CA THR A 164 -19.34 -3.25 0.79
C THR A 164 -19.76 -3.87 2.14
N SER A 165 -20.68 -4.83 2.10
CA SER A 165 -21.03 -5.61 3.27
C SER A 165 -19.88 -6.53 3.64
N GLU A 166 -19.42 -6.47 4.89
CA GLU A 166 -18.30 -7.24 5.43
C GLU A 166 -18.45 -8.75 5.18
N LYS A 167 -19.69 -9.25 5.12
CA LYS A 167 -20.00 -10.68 5.04
C LYS A 167 -19.72 -11.34 3.68
N THR A 168 -19.83 -10.59 2.58
CA THR A 168 -19.77 -11.17 1.22
C THR A 168 -18.37 -11.19 0.63
N THR A 169 -17.50 -10.29 1.07
CA THR A 169 -16.19 -10.04 0.44
C THR A 169 -15.06 -10.70 1.20
N TRP A 170 -15.28 -10.98 2.50
CA TRP A 170 -14.34 -11.64 3.39
C TRP A 170 -13.81 -12.97 2.84
N ARG A 171 -14.70 -13.87 2.40
CA ARG A 171 -14.28 -15.18 1.86
C ARG A 171 -13.45 -15.04 0.59
N GLY A 172 -13.86 -14.17 -0.34
CA GLY A 172 -13.09 -13.94 -1.58
C GLY A 172 -11.74 -13.26 -1.32
N PHE A 173 -11.61 -12.46 -0.26
CA PHE A 173 -10.32 -11.95 0.18
C PHE A 173 -9.48 -13.06 0.80
N LEU A 174 -10.03 -13.84 1.73
CA LEU A 174 -9.35 -15.01 2.31
C LEU A 174 -8.85 -15.99 1.24
N ASP A 175 -9.70 -16.37 0.29
CA ASP A 175 -9.35 -17.29 -0.80
C ASP A 175 -8.16 -16.76 -1.61
N ARG A 176 -8.11 -15.45 -1.89
CA ARG A 176 -6.96 -14.84 -2.56
C ARG A 176 -5.70 -14.94 -1.72
N ILE A 177 -5.78 -14.67 -0.42
CA ILE A 177 -4.63 -14.73 0.49
C ILE A 177 -4.14 -16.19 0.64
N GLU A 178 -5.04 -17.14 0.69
CA GLU A 178 -4.71 -18.57 0.69
C GLU A 178 -4.05 -19.00 -0.62
N ASN A 179 -4.54 -18.52 -1.76
CA ASN A 179 -3.96 -18.83 -3.07
C ASN A 179 -2.57 -18.19 -3.25
N LEU A 180 -2.38 -16.97 -2.75
CA LEU A 180 -1.12 -16.23 -2.89
C LEU A 180 -0.02 -16.77 -1.96
N TYR A 181 -0.40 -17.19 -0.75
CA TYR A 181 0.56 -17.44 0.30
C TYR A 181 0.47 -18.86 0.89
N GLY A 182 -0.42 -19.72 0.40
CA GLY A 182 -0.63 -21.09 0.87
C GLY A 182 -1.60 -21.21 2.06
N LYS A 183 -2.04 -22.45 2.33
CA LYS A 183 -3.08 -22.79 3.32
C LYS A 183 -2.56 -23.33 4.67
N ALA A 184 -1.28 -23.68 4.77
CA ALA A 184 -0.78 -24.42 5.93
C ALA A 184 -0.71 -23.53 7.19
N ARG A 185 -1.32 -24.00 8.28
CA ARG A 185 -1.21 -23.48 9.67
C ARG A 185 -1.55 -22.00 9.86
N ARG A 186 -2.72 -21.54 9.41
CA ARG A 186 -3.17 -20.16 9.65
C ARG A 186 -4.21 -20.05 10.75
N MET A 187 -3.86 -19.34 11.82
CA MET A 187 -4.80 -18.79 12.79
C MET A 187 -5.12 -17.35 12.39
N TRP A 188 -6.41 -17.04 12.28
CA TRP A 188 -6.88 -15.68 11.98
C TRP A 188 -7.34 -15.02 13.27
N LEU A 189 -6.79 -13.85 13.56
CA LEU A 189 -7.25 -13.00 14.65
C LEU A 189 -7.89 -11.74 14.08
N MET A 190 -9.13 -11.49 14.45
CA MET A 190 -9.94 -10.40 13.92
C MET A 190 -10.90 -9.90 15.00
N ASP A 191 -11.32 -8.63 14.89
CA ASP A 191 -12.32 -8.08 15.80
C ASP A 191 -13.68 -8.80 15.64
N ARG A 192 -14.42 -8.94 16.75
CA ARG A 192 -15.68 -9.70 16.85
C ARG A 192 -16.76 -9.17 15.90
N GLY A 193 -16.69 -7.89 15.50
CA GLY A 193 -17.61 -7.30 14.55
C GLY A 193 -17.51 -7.86 13.13
N ILE A 194 -16.41 -8.53 12.80
CA ILE A 194 -16.02 -8.91 11.43
C ILE A 194 -16.60 -10.28 11.02
N PRO A 195 -16.36 -11.40 11.76
CA PRO A 195 -16.91 -12.68 11.39
C PRO A 195 -18.34 -12.84 11.94
N THR A 196 -19.23 -13.40 11.12
CA THR A 196 -20.44 -14.07 11.61
C THR A 196 -20.13 -15.57 11.71
N GLU A 197 -20.70 -16.33 12.66
CA GLU A 197 -20.37 -17.77 12.85
C GLU A 197 -20.41 -18.59 11.55
N ALA A 198 -21.29 -18.25 10.61
CA ALA A 198 -21.40 -18.89 9.31
C ALA A 198 -20.18 -18.69 8.37
N LEU A 199 -19.30 -17.73 8.66
CA LEU A 199 -18.16 -17.34 7.82
C LEU A 199 -16.82 -17.88 8.33
N LEU A 200 -16.79 -18.52 9.50
CA LEU A 200 -15.57 -19.13 10.04
C LEU A 200 -15.24 -20.40 9.23
N PRO A 201 -13.98 -20.57 8.78
CA PRO A 201 -13.57 -21.83 8.18
C PRO A 201 -13.69 -22.95 9.23
N THR A 202 -14.36 -24.05 8.86
CA THR A 202 -14.37 -25.31 9.62
C THR A 202 -13.05 -26.04 9.51
#